data_AF-A0A3M1YJ76-F1
#
_entry.id   AF-A0A3M1YJ76-F1
#
_cell.length_a   1.000
_cell.length_b   1.000
_cell.length_c   1.000
_cell.angle_alpha   90.00
_cell.angle_beta   90.00
_cell.angle_gamma   90.00
#
_symmetry.space_group_name_H-M   'P 1'
#
loop_
_entity.id
_entity.type
_entity.pdbx_description
1 polymer ?
#
loop_
_entity_poly.entity_id
_entity_poly.type
_entity_poly.pdbx_seq_one_letter_code
_entity_poly.pdbx_strand_id
1 'polypeptide(L)'
;FIIPTCLFSFLSIFPGFRFYGHYWLQLLPALALLTGTSIFIIHELLEKKLKKNAKWITVAIVITTFTVSFTKEKKYLLSPNYTQVLRRVYGMNPFPETWQVAQYIKQKTSPEDEIVALGSEPEIYFYTNRRCASRIAYTSKAVNGSERHKEWQKELIHDIETKMPKYIVFYNHPTSWMVQPGADQTIFKWFNKFASQNYKLVGIADMQNPYNTRYVWEQKVLQYKPKGQFYILVYERKSDNNKQQ
;
A
#
# COMPACT_ATOMS: atom_id res chain seq x y z
N PHE A 1 -32.26 3.05 -19.07
CA PHE A 1 -31.21 2.33 -18.32
C PHE A 1 -29.82 2.90 -18.57
N ILE A 2 -29.27 2.83 -19.80
CA ILE A 2 -27.89 3.28 -20.13
C ILE A 2 -27.61 4.74 -19.72
N ILE A 3 -28.50 5.68 -20.06
CA ILE A 3 -28.34 7.11 -19.73
C ILE A 3 -28.26 7.33 -18.21
N PRO A 4 -29.23 6.85 -17.39
CA PRO A 4 -29.10 6.88 -15.93
C PRO A 4 -27.80 6.26 -15.42
N THR A 5 -27.39 5.09 -15.92
CA THR A 5 -26.13 4.45 -15.48
C THR A 5 -24.92 5.33 -15.76
N CYS A 6 -24.83 5.92 -16.95
CA CYS A 6 -23.74 6.83 -17.29
C CYS A 6 -23.73 8.06 -16.38
N LEU A 7 -24.91 8.66 -16.15
CA LEU A 7 -25.05 9.84 -15.30
C LEU A 7 -24.63 9.54 -13.86
N PHE A 8 -25.16 8.49 -13.25
CA PHE A 8 -24.86 8.17 -11.84
C PHE A 8 -23.42 7.67 -11.63
N SER A 9 -22.87 6.90 -12.57
CA SER A 9 -21.45 6.51 -12.56
C SER A 9 -20.50 7.71 -12.64
N PHE A 10 -20.88 8.76 -13.37
CA PHE A 10 -20.10 9.99 -13.46
C PHE A 10 -20.26 10.85 -12.21
N LEU A 11 -21.51 11.07 -11.78
CA LEU A 11 -21.81 11.89 -10.62
C LEU A 11 -21.21 11.32 -9.32
N SER A 12 -21.02 10.00 -9.21
CA SER A 12 -20.44 9.39 -8.01
C SER A 12 -18.98 9.78 -7.74
N ILE A 13 -18.27 10.35 -8.73
CA ILE A 13 -16.87 10.79 -8.59
C ILE A 13 -16.75 12.13 -7.84
N PHE A 14 -17.77 12.99 -7.93
CA PHE A 14 -17.70 14.39 -7.49
C PHE A 14 -17.95 14.69 -6.00
N PRO A 15 -18.72 13.91 -5.21
CA PRO A 15 -19.12 14.32 -3.85
C PRO A 15 -17.94 14.65 -2.93
N GLY A 16 -16.82 13.94 -3.09
CA GLY A 16 -15.63 14.16 -2.28
C GLY A 16 -14.69 15.27 -2.79
N PHE A 17 -14.92 15.82 -3.99
CA PHE A 17 -14.02 16.75 -4.69
C PHE A 17 -12.53 16.32 -4.65
N ARG A 18 -12.29 15.01 -4.66
CA ARG A 18 -10.97 14.38 -4.65
C ARG A 18 -10.94 13.41 -5.81
N PHE A 19 -10.01 13.57 -6.74
CA PHE A 19 -10.00 12.82 -7.99
C PHE A 19 -8.94 11.71 -7.97
N TYR A 20 -9.01 10.83 -6.96
CA TYR A 20 -8.11 9.69 -6.90
C TYR A 20 -8.38 8.71 -8.05
N GLY A 21 -7.32 8.08 -8.56
CA GLY A 21 -7.42 7.16 -9.70
C GLY A 21 -8.48 6.05 -9.52
N HIS A 22 -8.67 5.54 -8.30
CA HIS A 22 -9.63 4.47 -8.03
C HIS A 22 -11.10 4.94 -8.04
N TYR A 23 -11.40 6.24 -7.97
CA TYR A 23 -12.79 6.72 -8.12
C TYR A 23 -13.30 6.57 -9.55
N TRP A 24 -12.40 6.66 -10.53
CA TRP A 24 -12.71 6.48 -11.94
C TRP A 24 -13.15 5.04 -12.28
N LEU A 25 -12.92 4.07 -11.39
CA LEU A 25 -13.47 2.72 -11.53
C LEU A 25 -15.00 2.70 -11.56
N GLN A 26 -15.65 3.71 -10.98
CA GLN A 26 -17.10 3.86 -10.99
C GLN A 26 -17.68 4.08 -12.40
N LEU A 27 -16.85 4.51 -13.37
CA LEU A 27 -17.24 4.62 -14.79
C LEU A 27 -17.26 3.29 -15.53
N LEU A 28 -16.61 2.23 -15.00
CA LEU A 28 -16.46 0.96 -15.72
C LEU A 28 -17.80 0.34 -16.15
N PRO A 29 -18.87 0.31 -15.33
CA PRO A 29 -20.16 -0.22 -15.77
C PRO A 29 -20.76 0.59 -16.92
N ALA A 30 -20.68 1.92 -16.87
CA ALA A 30 -21.17 2.80 -17.94
C ALA A 30 -20.38 2.58 -19.24
N LEU A 31 -19.06 2.51 -19.17
CA LEU A 31 -18.20 2.25 -20.33
C LEU A 31 -18.46 0.87 -20.94
N ALA A 32 -18.73 -0.15 -20.12
CA ALA A 32 -19.08 -1.48 -20.61
C ALA A 32 -20.40 -1.47 -21.40
N LEU A 33 -21.45 -0.81 -20.86
CA LEU A 33 -22.74 -0.66 -21.55
C LEU A 33 -22.61 0.13 -22.84
N LEU A 34 -21.87 1.25 -22.82
CA LEU A 34 -21.61 2.05 -24.01
C LEU A 34 -20.86 1.25 -25.06
N THR A 35 -19.84 0.47 -24.67
CA THR A 35 -19.10 -0.40 -25.59
C THR A 35 -20.00 -1.43 -26.26
N GLY A 36 -20.86 -2.12 -25.49
CA GLY A 36 -21.84 -3.05 -26.05
C GLY A 36 -22.83 -2.38 -27.00
N THR A 37 -23.31 -1.20 -26.63
CA THR A 37 -24.23 -0.39 -27.46
C THR A 37 -23.55 0.07 -28.76
N SER A 38 -22.29 0.48 -28.70
CA SER A 38 -21.51 0.85 -29.89
C SER A 38 -21.35 -0.33 -30.84
N ILE A 39 -21.04 -1.53 -30.32
CA ILE A 39 -20.94 -2.75 -31.14
C ILE A 39 -22.29 -3.09 -31.80
N PHE A 40 -23.39 -2.94 -31.07
CA PHE A 40 -24.74 -3.13 -31.60
C PHE A 40 -25.06 -2.14 -32.73
N ILE A 41 -24.80 -0.85 -32.54
CA ILE A 41 -25.02 0.17 -33.59
C ILE A 41 -24.14 -0.10 -34.81
N ILE A 42 -22.87 -0.44 -34.61
CA ILE A 42 -21.95 -0.83 -35.70
C ILE A 42 -22.54 -2.02 -36.47
N HIS A 43 -23.08 -3.02 -35.77
CA HIS A 43 -23.71 -4.15 -36.40
C HIS A 43 -24.90 -3.76 -37.29
N GLU A 44 -25.84 -2.94 -36.80
CA GLU A 44 -26.98 -2.47 -37.60
C GLU A 44 -26.54 -1.69 -38.85
N LEU A 45 -25.52 -0.85 -38.72
CA LEU A 45 -24.95 -0.09 -39.85
C LEU A 45 -24.30 -1.01 -40.88
N LEU A 46 -23.59 -2.05 -40.42
CA LEU A 46 -23.00 -3.06 -41.30
C LEU A 46 -24.06 -3.92 -41.96
N GLU A 47 -25.14 -4.27 -41.27
CA GLU A 47 -26.22 -5.10 -41.81
C GLU A 47 -26.91 -4.42 -43.00
N LYS A 48 -27.15 -3.10 -42.90
CA LYS A 48 -27.70 -2.29 -44.00
C LYS A 48 -26.86 -2.37 -45.29
N LYS A 49 -25.53 -2.49 -45.18
CA LYS A 49 -24.61 -2.51 -46.34
C LYS A 49 -24.20 -3.91 -46.78
N LEU A 50 -23.97 -4.82 -45.83
CA LEU A 50 -23.29 -6.10 -46.03
C LEU A 50 -24.19 -7.32 -45.74
N LYS A 51 -25.44 -7.09 -45.30
CA LYS A 51 -26.47 -8.11 -45.04
C LYS A 51 -25.91 -9.26 -44.18
N LYS A 52 -26.00 -10.51 -44.67
CA LYS A 52 -25.56 -11.73 -43.97
C LYS A 52 -24.08 -11.72 -43.52
N ASN A 53 -23.22 -10.92 -44.15
CA ASN A 53 -21.80 -10.85 -43.80
C ASN A 53 -21.54 -9.96 -42.57
N ALA A 54 -22.48 -9.07 -42.21
CA ALA A 54 -22.33 -8.15 -41.08
C ALA A 54 -22.10 -8.86 -39.75
N LYS A 55 -22.80 -9.98 -39.51
CA LYS A 55 -22.63 -10.81 -38.30
C LYS A 55 -21.18 -11.25 -38.12
N TRP A 56 -20.56 -11.80 -39.16
CA TRP A 56 -19.20 -12.31 -39.09
C TRP A 56 -18.18 -11.19 -38.87
N ILE A 57 -18.40 -10.03 -39.47
CA ILE A 57 -17.54 -8.84 -39.27
C ILE A 57 -17.67 -8.34 -37.83
N THR A 58 -18.89 -8.22 -37.29
CA THR A 58 -19.10 -7.84 -35.89
C THR A 58 -18.43 -8.81 -34.92
N VAL A 59 -18.58 -10.13 -35.15
CA VAL A 59 -17.89 -11.16 -34.36
C VAL A 59 -16.37 -11.01 -34.46
N ALA A 60 -15.83 -10.78 -35.66
CA ALA A 60 -14.40 -10.57 -35.86
C ALA A 60 -13.89 -9.34 -35.10
N ILE A 61 -14.64 -8.23 -35.08
CA ILE A 61 -14.31 -7.03 -34.30
C ILE A 61 -14.25 -7.34 -32.80
N VAL A 62 -15.25 -8.04 -32.27
CA VAL A 62 -15.31 -8.42 -30.85
C VAL A 62 -14.14 -9.34 -30.48
N ILE A 63 -13.93 -10.41 -31.25
CA ILE A 63 -12.85 -11.36 -31.01
C ILE A 63 -11.50 -10.65 -31.11
N THR A 64 -11.27 -9.84 -32.15
CA THR A 64 -9.99 -9.13 -32.33
C THR A 64 -9.72 -8.19 -31.17
N THR A 65 -10.71 -7.38 -30.76
CA THR A 65 -10.57 -6.44 -29.64
C THR A 65 -10.29 -7.19 -28.32
N PHE A 66 -11.05 -8.26 -28.06
CA PHE A 66 -10.83 -9.10 -26.88
C PHE A 66 -9.45 -9.75 -26.90
N THR A 67 -9.05 -10.38 -28.01
CA THR A 67 -7.76 -11.05 -28.15
C THR A 67 -6.60 -10.07 -28.00
N VAL A 68 -6.67 -8.87 -28.58
CA VAL A 68 -5.63 -7.84 -28.40
C VAL A 68 -5.53 -7.40 -26.95
N SER A 69 -6.66 -7.14 -26.28
CA SER A 69 -6.68 -6.75 -24.87
C SER A 69 -6.15 -7.87 -23.95
N PHE A 70 -6.67 -9.08 -24.14
CA PHE A 70 -6.30 -10.27 -23.38
C PHE A 70 -4.83 -10.63 -23.57
N THR A 71 -4.31 -10.63 -24.80
CA THR A 71 -2.89 -10.96 -25.04
C THR A 71 -1.93 -9.99 -24.38
N LYS A 72 -2.30 -8.70 -24.29
CA LYS A 72 -1.53 -7.68 -23.56
C LYS A 72 -1.56 -7.89 -22.05
N GLU A 73 -2.71 -8.21 -21.48
CA GLU A 73 -2.90 -8.27 -20.02
C GLU A 73 -2.93 -9.70 -19.43
N LYS A 74 -2.78 -10.78 -20.24
CA LYS A 74 -2.91 -12.18 -19.78
C LYS A 74 -2.01 -12.52 -18.59
N LYS A 75 -0.79 -11.97 -18.53
CA LYS A 75 0.13 -12.20 -17.42
C LYS A 75 -0.42 -11.58 -16.14
N TYR A 76 -0.96 -10.37 -16.24
CA TYR A 76 -1.60 -9.68 -15.13
C TYR A 76 -2.86 -10.42 -14.65
N LEU A 77 -3.67 -10.93 -15.57
CA LEU A 77 -4.97 -11.56 -15.26
C LEU A 77 -4.85 -13.01 -14.77
N LEU A 78 -3.94 -13.81 -15.33
CA LEU A 78 -3.90 -15.27 -15.08
C LEU A 78 -2.74 -15.71 -14.17
N SER A 79 -1.62 -15.00 -14.18
CA SER A 79 -0.42 -15.38 -13.41
C SER A 79 0.38 -14.15 -12.99
N PRO A 80 -0.23 -13.27 -12.17
CA PRO A 80 0.40 -11.99 -11.84
C PRO A 80 1.67 -12.21 -11.03
N ASN A 81 2.74 -11.51 -11.44
CA ASN A 81 3.83 -11.25 -10.52
C ASN A 81 3.37 -10.12 -9.57
N TYR A 82 3.00 -10.48 -8.35
CA TYR A 82 2.42 -9.53 -7.38
C TYR A 82 3.34 -8.34 -7.10
N THR A 83 4.66 -8.52 -7.06
CA THR A 83 5.60 -7.41 -6.90
C THR A 83 5.49 -6.44 -8.07
N GLN A 84 5.47 -6.93 -9.32
CA GLN A 84 5.30 -6.06 -10.48
C GLN A 84 3.93 -5.36 -10.49
N VAL A 85 2.86 -6.04 -10.07
CA VAL A 85 1.54 -5.43 -9.93
C VAL A 85 1.58 -4.28 -8.92
N LEU A 86 2.14 -4.52 -7.74
CA LEU A 86 2.28 -3.49 -6.69
C LEU A 86 3.14 -2.33 -7.16
N ARG A 87 4.25 -2.58 -7.87
CA ARG A 87 5.09 -1.51 -8.43
C ARG A 87 4.39 -0.72 -9.53
N ARG A 88 3.61 -1.38 -10.41
CA ARG A 88 2.85 -0.70 -11.48
C ARG A 88 1.80 0.25 -10.90
N VAL A 89 1.16 -0.13 -9.80
CA VAL A 89 0.05 0.65 -9.20
C VAL A 89 0.53 1.66 -8.16
N TYR A 90 1.47 1.27 -7.30
CA TYR A 90 1.86 2.03 -6.11
C TYR A 90 3.32 2.49 -6.11
N GLY A 91 4.07 2.21 -7.18
CA GLY A 91 5.46 2.64 -7.32
C GLY A 91 6.34 2.11 -6.18
N MET A 92 7.09 3.03 -5.55
CA MET A 92 8.03 2.70 -4.47
C MET A 92 7.39 2.52 -3.10
N ASN A 93 6.06 2.61 -2.96
CA ASN A 93 5.43 2.31 -1.68
C ASN A 93 5.86 0.92 -1.18
N PRO A 94 6.19 0.79 0.12
CA PRO A 94 6.94 -0.36 0.64
C PRO A 94 6.12 -1.66 0.76
N PHE A 95 5.09 -1.90 -0.05
CA PHE A 95 4.24 -3.09 0.08
C PHE A 95 5.00 -4.42 -0.05
N PRO A 96 5.83 -4.63 -1.09
CA PRO A 96 6.64 -5.85 -1.16
C PRO A 96 7.58 -5.96 0.05
N GLU A 97 8.16 -4.85 0.50
CA GLU A 97 9.08 -4.87 1.64
C GLU A 97 8.38 -5.18 2.97
N THR A 98 7.20 -4.63 3.19
CA THR A 98 6.35 -4.89 4.36
C THR A 98 5.99 -6.38 4.45
N TRP A 99 5.73 -7.06 3.33
CA TRP A 99 5.51 -8.51 3.33
C TRP A 99 6.73 -9.27 3.89
N GLN A 100 7.93 -8.97 3.40
CA GLN A 100 9.17 -9.61 3.84
C GLN A 100 9.48 -9.32 5.31
N VAL A 101 9.31 -8.06 5.73
CA VAL A 101 9.47 -7.65 7.14
C VAL A 101 8.46 -8.37 8.04
N ALA A 102 7.22 -8.50 7.60
CA ALA A 102 6.20 -9.22 8.36
C ALA A 102 6.53 -10.70 8.53
N GLN A 103 7.04 -11.38 7.49
CA GLN A 103 7.45 -12.79 7.62
C GLN A 103 8.57 -12.95 8.66
N TYR A 104 9.55 -12.05 8.66
CA TYR A 104 10.62 -12.04 9.66
C TYR A 104 10.08 -11.87 11.08
N ILE A 105 9.22 -10.88 11.31
CA ILE A 105 8.63 -10.60 12.64
C ILE A 105 7.75 -11.76 13.10
N LYS A 106 6.91 -12.31 12.21
CA LYS A 106 5.98 -13.39 12.53
C LYS A 106 6.68 -14.65 13.06
N GLN A 107 7.86 -14.96 12.52
CA GLN A 107 8.68 -16.10 12.96
C GLN A 107 9.31 -15.91 14.34
N LYS A 108 9.39 -14.66 14.84
CA LYS A 108 10.08 -14.30 16.11
C LYS A 108 9.14 -13.80 17.20
N THR A 109 7.84 -13.88 16.96
CA THR A 109 6.80 -13.37 17.85
C THR A 109 5.75 -14.44 18.11
N SER A 110 5.13 -14.41 19.28
CA SER A 110 3.90 -15.16 19.57
C SER A 110 2.66 -14.30 19.24
N PRO A 111 1.46 -14.88 19.02
CA PRO A 111 0.25 -14.12 18.68
C PRO A 111 -0.14 -12.99 19.65
N GLU A 112 0.34 -13.07 20.89
CA GLU A 112 0.08 -12.16 22.00
C GLU A 112 1.07 -10.98 22.02
N ASP A 113 2.21 -11.12 21.33
CA ASP A 113 3.16 -10.03 21.17
C ASP A 113 2.53 -8.88 20.37
N GLU A 114 2.68 -7.66 20.87
CA GLU A 114 2.29 -6.45 20.16
C GLU A 114 3.46 -5.87 19.37
N ILE A 115 3.16 -5.27 18.23
CA ILE A 115 4.12 -4.54 17.39
C ILE A 115 3.57 -3.15 17.08
N VAL A 116 4.41 -2.26 16.58
CA VAL A 116 3.94 -0.97 16.05
C VAL A 116 4.69 -0.59 14.79
N ALA A 117 3.95 -0.14 13.79
CA ALA A 117 4.43 0.50 12.59
C ALA A 117 4.46 2.01 12.79
N LEU A 118 5.67 2.57 12.76
CA LEU A 118 5.89 4.01 12.62
C LEU A 118 5.94 4.31 11.12
N GLY A 119 4.73 4.44 10.57
CA GLY A 119 4.40 4.58 9.15
C GLY A 119 2.90 4.32 8.93
N SER A 120 2.43 4.48 7.69
CA SER A 120 1.03 4.29 7.29
C SER A 120 0.81 2.93 6.59
N GLU A 121 1.49 1.89 7.08
CA GLU A 121 1.48 0.52 6.56
C GLU A 121 0.75 -0.44 7.52
N PRO A 122 -0.59 -0.32 7.70
CA PRO A 122 -1.34 -1.16 8.61
C PRO A 122 -1.42 -2.64 8.16
N GLU A 123 -1.12 -2.93 6.89
CA GLU A 123 -1.10 -4.31 6.37
C GLU A 123 -0.13 -5.22 7.13
N ILE A 124 0.91 -4.65 7.76
CA ILE A 124 1.86 -5.43 8.56
C ILE A 124 1.19 -6.18 9.72
N TYR A 125 0.14 -5.62 10.33
CA TYR A 125 -0.59 -6.26 11.43
C TYR A 125 -1.36 -7.50 10.96
N PHE A 126 -1.89 -7.44 9.74
CA PHE A 126 -2.54 -8.59 9.09
C PHE A 126 -1.54 -9.65 8.68
N TYR A 127 -0.41 -9.26 8.09
CA TYR A 127 0.61 -10.22 7.64
C TYR A 127 1.29 -10.95 8.79
N THR A 128 1.59 -10.22 9.86
CA THR A 128 2.17 -10.79 11.08
C THR A 128 1.15 -11.53 11.94
N ASN A 129 -0.14 -11.20 11.81
CA ASN A 129 -1.19 -11.58 12.76
C ASN A 129 -0.85 -11.13 14.19
N ARG A 130 -0.44 -9.86 14.35
CA ARG A 130 -0.10 -9.22 15.64
C ARG A 130 -0.89 -7.94 15.79
N ARG A 131 -1.24 -7.62 17.03
CA ARG A 131 -1.96 -6.37 17.33
C ARG A 131 -1.00 -5.18 17.27
N CYS A 132 -1.55 -4.04 16.87
CA CYS A 132 -0.88 -2.76 17.05
C CYS A 132 -0.86 -2.41 18.53
N ALA A 133 0.29 -2.00 19.07
CA ALA A 133 0.40 -1.53 20.44
C ALA A 133 -0.45 -0.26 20.70
N SER A 134 -0.77 0.51 19.67
CA SER A 134 -1.67 1.67 19.77
C SER A 134 -2.93 1.47 18.94
N ARG A 135 -4.01 2.16 19.30
CA ARG A 135 -5.17 2.28 18.39
C ARG A 135 -4.86 3.10 17.13
N ILE A 136 -3.75 3.84 17.13
CA ILE A 136 -3.30 4.66 16.00
C ILE A 136 -2.43 3.80 15.07
N ALA A 137 -3.08 2.99 14.24
CA ALA A 137 -2.40 2.09 13.29
C ALA A 137 -1.96 2.78 11.98
N TYR A 138 -2.37 4.03 11.74
CA TYR A 138 -2.07 4.80 10.52
C TYR A 138 -1.48 6.17 10.90
N THR A 139 -0.16 6.28 10.93
CA THR A 139 0.53 7.39 11.63
C THR A 139 0.54 8.71 10.87
N SER A 140 0.31 8.73 9.55
CA SER A 140 0.31 9.99 8.79
C SER A 140 -0.67 11.03 9.35
N LYS A 141 -1.77 10.61 9.95
CA LYS A 141 -2.74 11.49 10.62
C LYS A 141 -2.16 12.23 11.83
N ALA A 142 -1.16 11.66 12.50
CA ALA A 142 -0.46 12.29 13.61
C ALA A 142 0.57 13.34 13.16
N VAL A 143 0.89 13.44 11.86
CA VAL A 143 1.90 14.39 11.32
C VAL A 143 1.39 15.26 10.16
N ASN A 144 0.22 14.96 9.60
CA ASN A 144 -0.31 15.62 8.40
C ASN A 144 -1.35 16.71 8.73
N GLY A 145 -0.98 17.67 9.58
CA GLY A 145 -1.75 18.92 9.79
C GLY A 145 -3.17 18.77 10.37
N SER A 146 -3.55 17.60 10.89
CA SER A 146 -4.86 17.41 11.55
C SER A 146 -4.96 18.29 12.80
N GLU A 147 -6.14 18.84 13.11
CA GLU A 147 -6.36 19.61 14.35
C GLU A 147 -5.89 18.85 15.61
N ARG A 148 -6.03 17.52 15.60
CA ARG A 148 -5.72 16.64 16.74
C ARG A 148 -4.34 15.98 16.65
N HIS A 149 -3.47 16.42 15.74
CA HIS A 149 -2.17 15.78 15.50
C HIS A 149 -1.32 15.66 16.78
N LYS A 150 -1.32 16.69 17.64
CA LYS A 150 -0.57 16.70 18.91
C LYS A 150 -1.09 15.67 19.91
N GLU A 151 -2.41 15.54 20.03
CA GLU A 151 -3.03 14.53 20.90
C GLU A 151 -2.68 13.13 20.42
N TRP A 152 -2.77 12.88 19.12
CA TRP A 152 -2.43 11.58 18.54
C TRP A 152 -0.95 11.24 18.64
N GLN A 153 -0.03 12.21 18.48
CA GLN A 153 1.39 11.96 18.75
C GLN A 153 1.62 11.60 20.22
N LYS A 154 1.05 12.35 21.16
CA LYS A 154 1.19 12.08 22.61
C LYS A 154 0.65 10.71 22.97
N GLU A 155 -0.51 10.35 22.46
CA GLU A 155 -1.13 9.04 22.70
C GLU A 155 -0.31 7.90 22.11
N LEU A 156 0.13 8.02 20.85
CA LEU A 156 0.97 7.00 20.22
C LEU A 156 2.29 6.82 20.97
N ILE A 157 2.93 7.92 21.39
CA ILE A 157 4.14 7.89 22.23
C ILE A 157 3.85 7.18 23.56
N HIS A 158 2.81 7.59 24.26
CA HIS A 158 2.43 7.02 25.56
C HIS A 158 2.13 5.52 25.48
N ASP A 159 1.40 5.08 24.45
CA ASP A 159 1.09 3.67 24.21
C ASP A 159 2.38 2.86 23.99
N ILE A 160 3.32 3.37 23.19
CA ILE A 160 4.59 2.68 22.90
C ILE A 160 5.49 2.62 24.15
N GLU A 161 5.57 3.71 24.92
CA GLU A 161 6.34 3.76 26.17
C GLU A 161 5.78 2.82 27.23
N THR A 162 4.45 2.72 27.34
CA THR A 162 3.79 1.92 28.37
C THR A 162 3.79 0.44 28.04
N LYS A 163 3.42 0.09 26.80
CA LYS A 163 3.27 -1.31 26.39
C LYS A 163 4.57 -1.94 25.94
N MET A 164 5.55 -1.12 25.53
CA MET A 164 6.86 -1.58 25.08
C MET A 164 6.74 -2.71 24.04
N PRO A 165 6.17 -2.47 22.85
CA PRO A 165 5.96 -3.51 21.84
C PRO A 165 7.24 -4.29 21.55
N LYS A 166 7.12 -5.58 21.23
CA LYS A 166 8.31 -6.40 20.98
C LYS A 166 9.07 -5.93 19.75
N TYR A 167 8.36 -5.44 18.75
CA TYR A 167 8.95 -4.86 17.54
C TYR A 167 8.38 -3.47 17.23
N ILE A 168 9.27 -2.56 16.84
CA ILE A 168 8.94 -1.30 16.18
C ILE A 168 9.44 -1.35 14.74
N VAL A 169 8.57 -1.08 13.78
CA VAL A 169 8.92 -1.01 12.36
C VAL A 169 8.83 0.44 11.90
N PHE A 170 9.96 1.03 11.58
CA PHE A 170 10.03 2.42 11.14
C PHE A 170 10.20 2.50 9.62
N TYR A 171 9.29 3.22 8.96
CA TYR A 171 9.28 3.38 7.51
C TYR A 171 9.93 4.72 7.13
N ASN A 172 11.15 4.69 6.61
CA ASN A 172 11.76 5.86 6.00
C ASN A 172 11.30 5.99 4.55
N HIS A 173 10.04 6.40 4.37
CA HIS A 173 9.43 6.64 3.07
C HIS A 173 8.44 7.82 3.16
N PRO A 174 8.50 8.82 2.26
CA PRO A 174 7.68 10.03 2.36
C PRO A 174 6.18 9.77 2.39
N THR A 175 5.68 8.83 1.57
CA THR A 175 4.24 8.52 1.50
C THR A 175 3.71 7.78 2.74
N SER A 176 4.59 7.13 3.51
CA SER A 176 4.24 6.48 4.78
C SER A 176 3.89 7.49 5.87
N TRP A 177 4.39 8.72 5.75
CA TRP A 177 4.16 9.75 6.75
C TRP A 177 3.33 10.91 6.23
N MET A 178 3.44 11.25 4.94
CA MET A 178 2.79 12.42 4.34
C MET A 178 3.04 13.69 5.18
N VAL A 179 4.28 13.87 5.65
CA VAL A 179 4.68 15.01 6.49
C VAL A 179 4.48 16.30 5.70
N GLN A 180 3.74 17.25 6.27
CA GLN A 180 3.53 18.58 5.67
C GLN A 180 4.61 19.57 6.13
N PRO A 181 4.85 20.65 5.37
CA PRO A 181 5.65 21.77 5.84
C PRO A 181 5.16 22.27 7.21
N GLY A 182 6.08 22.45 8.16
CA GLY A 182 5.76 22.90 9.52
C GLY A 182 5.12 21.85 10.44
N ALA A 183 5.04 20.57 10.01
CA ALA A 183 4.53 19.49 10.85
C ALA A 183 5.31 19.34 12.16
N ASP A 184 4.59 19.04 13.25
CA ASP A 184 5.16 18.77 14.56
C ASP A 184 6.11 17.56 14.49
N GLN A 185 7.38 17.80 14.85
CA GLN A 185 8.47 16.84 14.78
C GLN A 185 8.65 16.01 16.06
N THR A 186 7.76 16.17 17.05
CA THR A 186 7.90 15.55 18.38
C THR A 186 8.11 14.04 18.30
N ILE A 187 7.28 13.33 17.53
CA ILE A 187 7.39 11.87 17.37
C ILE A 187 8.73 11.43 16.77
N PHE A 188 9.29 12.15 15.80
CA PHE A 188 10.56 11.78 15.18
C PHE A 188 11.74 11.99 16.13
N LYS A 189 11.76 13.13 16.84
CA LYS A 189 12.79 13.45 17.84
C LYS A 189 12.74 12.45 19.00
N TRP A 190 11.53 12.15 19.48
CA TRP A 190 11.30 11.15 20.52
C TRP A 190 11.79 9.77 20.09
N PHE A 191 11.40 9.30 18.90
CA PHE A 191 11.71 7.95 18.44
C PHE A 191 13.22 7.70 18.37
N ASN A 192 14.00 8.66 17.86
CA ASN A 192 15.46 8.55 17.80
C ASN A 192 16.08 8.27 19.18
N LYS A 193 15.64 9.00 20.21
CA LYS A 193 16.12 8.81 21.59
C LYS A 193 15.61 7.47 22.14
N PHE A 194 14.31 7.24 22.08
CA PHE A 194 13.64 6.08 22.67
C PHE A 194 14.15 4.75 22.09
N ALA A 195 14.27 4.66 20.76
CA ALA A 195 14.75 3.45 20.09
C ALA A 195 16.21 3.14 20.49
N SER A 196 17.09 4.14 20.55
CA SER A 196 18.50 3.92 20.92
C SER A 196 18.67 3.35 22.34
N GLN A 197 17.79 3.76 23.27
CA GLN A 197 17.83 3.35 24.67
C GLN A 197 17.22 1.97 24.86
N ASN A 198 16.06 1.71 24.26
CA ASN A 198 15.22 0.57 24.62
C ASN A 198 15.19 -0.54 23.56
N TYR A 199 15.66 -0.30 22.35
CA TYR A 199 15.60 -1.23 21.23
C TYR A 199 16.95 -1.42 20.55
N LYS A 200 17.11 -2.56 19.89
CA LYS A 200 18.23 -2.85 19.00
C LYS A 200 17.72 -2.91 17.56
N LEU A 201 18.47 -2.34 16.62
CA LEU A 201 18.20 -2.52 15.20
C LEU A 201 18.51 -3.98 14.84
N VAL A 202 17.57 -4.67 14.22
CA VAL A 202 17.70 -6.09 13.82
C VAL A 202 17.31 -6.34 12.37
N GLY A 203 16.81 -5.33 11.65
CA GLY A 203 16.46 -5.47 10.25
C GLY A 203 16.52 -4.17 9.49
N ILE A 204 16.99 -4.26 8.24
CA ILE A 204 16.97 -3.18 7.26
C ILE A 204 16.44 -3.75 5.95
N ALA A 205 15.36 -3.19 5.42
CA ALA A 205 14.93 -3.39 4.04
C ALA A 205 15.33 -2.16 3.23
N ASP A 206 16.47 -2.22 2.55
CA ASP A 206 17.05 -1.10 1.80
C ASP A 206 16.59 -1.13 0.34
N MET A 207 15.71 -0.19 -0.03
CA MET A 207 15.05 -0.15 -1.33
C MET A 207 15.96 0.54 -2.35
N GLN A 208 16.90 -0.21 -2.93
CA GLN A 208 17.93 0.32 -3.82
C GLN A 208 17.35 0.78 -5.17
N ASN A 209 16.33 0.07 -5.66
CA ASN A 209 15.52 0.48 -6.82
C ASN A 209 14.14 -0.21 -6.76
N PRO A 210 13.20 0.10 -7.68
CA PRO A 210 11.84 -0.47 -7.64
C PRO A 210 11.75 -1.99 -7.67
N TYR A 211 12.75 -2.71 -8.14
CA TYR A 211 12.69 -4.16 -8.25
C TYR A 211 13.76 -4.88 -7.43
N ASN A 212 14.60 -4.13 -6.71
CA ASN A 212 15.68 -4.67 -5.91
C ASN A 212 15.72 -4.01 -4.53
N THR A 213 15.39 -4.81 -3.52
CA THR A 213 15.53 -4.44 -2.12
C THR A 213 16.55 -5.36 -1.49
N ARG A 214 17.55 -4.77 -0.83
CA ARG A 214 18.52 -5.50 -0.04
C ARG A 214 18.00 -5.65 1.39
N TYR A 215 17.71 -6.88 1.79
CA TYR A 215 17.34 -7.20 3.17
C TYR A 215 18.59 -7.57 3.97
N VAL A 216 18.78 -6.91 5.11
CA VAL A 216 19.88 -7.17 6.04
C VAL A 216 19.29 -7.42 7.42
N TRP A 217 19.64 -8.54 8.04
CA TRP A 217 19.03 -8.99 9.29
C TRP A 217 20.08 -9.23 10.38
N GLU A 218 19.65 -9.07 11.62
CA GLU A 218 20.37 -9.39 12.85
C GLU A 218 21.75 -8.72 12.87
N GLN A 219 22.81 -9.42 13.29
CA GLN A 219 24.16 -8.87 13.45
C GLN A 219 24.71 -8.19 12.18
N LYS A 220 24.23 -8.56 10.99
CA LYS A 220 24.68 -7.96 9.73
C LYS A 220 24.28 -6.49 9.62
N VAL A 221 23.29 -6.01 10.36
CA VAL A 221 22.85 -4.61 10.32
C VAL A 221 23.89 -3.65 10.88
N LEU A 222 24.74 -4.10 11.82
CA LEU A 222 25.74 -3.24 12.48
C LEU A 222 26.79 -2.68 11.51
N GLN A 223 27.03 -3.39 10.41
CA GLN A 223 28.02 -3.03 9.40
C GLN A 223 27.38 -2.46 8.12
N TYR A 224 26.05 -2.33 8.11
CA TYR A 224 25.32 -1.95 6.91
C TYR A 224 24.70 -0.56 7.04
N LYS A 225 24.98 0.30 6.07
CA LYS A 225 24.29 1.58 5.89
C LYS A 225 23.39 1.49 4.65
N PRO A 226 22.09 1.82 4.76
CA PRO A 226 21.20 1.88 3.60
C PRO A 226 21.77 2.78 2.50
N LYS A 227 21.63 2.33 1.25
CA LYS A 227 22.09 3.07 0.06
C LYS A 227 20.91 3.65 -0.75
N GLY A 228 19.74 3.04 -0.64
CA GLY A 228 18.51 3.51 -1.24
C GLY A 228 17.99 4.77 -0.56
N GLN A 229 17.23 5.55 -1.30
CA GLN A 229 16.56 6.74 -0.78
C GLN A 229 15.50 6.38 0.26
N PHE A 230 14.88 5.21 0.12
CA PHE A 230 13.85 4.71 1.01
C PHE A 230 14.25 3.38 1.63
N TYR A 231 13.86 3.17 2.88
CA TYR A 231 14.17 1.94 3.59
C TYR A 231 13.23 1.73 4.77
N ILE A 232 13.12 0.47 5.21
CA ILE A 232 12.43 0.11 6.45
C ILE A 232 13.47 -0.31 7.47
N LEU A 233 13.32 0.15 8.70
CA LEU A 233 14.12 -0.27 9.86
C LEU A 233 13.25 -1.10 10.80
N VAL A 234 13.77 -2.24 11.24
CA VAL A 234 13.09 -3.14 12.17
C VAL A 234 13.88 -3.16 13.48
N TYR A 235 13.22 -2.73 14.55
CA TYR A 235 13.78 -2.64 15.88
C TYR A 235 13.14 -3.69 16.79
N GLU A 236 13.96 -4.47 17.49
CA GLU A 236 13.51 -5.42 18.51
C GLU A 236 13.80 -4.84 19.90
N ARG A 237 12.84 -4.98 20.81
CA ARG A 237 12.98 -4.55 22.21
C ARG A 237 14.20 -5.24 22.83
N LYS A 238 15.06 -4.48 23.54
CA LYS A 238 16.16 -5.07 24.31
C LYS A 238 15.57 -5.92 25.43
N SER A 239 16.15 -7.09 25.67
CA SER A 239 15.83 -7.88 26.85
C SER A 239 16.19 -7.09 28.11
N ASP A 240 15.36 -7.14 29.14
CA ASP A 240 15.67 -6.57 30.47
C ASP A 240 16.84 -7.36 31.08
N ASN A 241 18.08 -7.04 30.69
CA ASN A 241 19.28 -7.60 31.34
C ASN A 241 19.54 -6.98 32.73
N ASN A 242 18.61 -6.18 33.28
CA ASN A 242 18.76 -5.45 34.55
C ASN A 242 17.82 -5.93 35.67
N LYS A 243 17.31 -7.17 35.62
CA LYS A 243 16.57 -7.78 36.76
C LYS A 243 17.29 -8.96 37.41
N GLN A 244 18.56 -9.20 37.08
CA GLN A 244 19.42 -10.18 37.74
C GLN A 244 20.80 -9.57 38.01
N GLN A 245 20.87 -8.65 38.98
CA GLN A 245 22.06 -8.38 39.77
C GLN A 245 21.64 -7.68 41.07
#